data_AF-A0A4V0ZB80-F1
#
_entry.id   AF-A0A4V0ZB80-F1
#
_cell.length_a   1.000
_cell.length_b   1.000
_cell.length_c   1.000
_cell.angle_alpha   90.00
_cell.angle_beta   90.00
_cell.angle_gamma   90.00
#
_symmetry.space_group_name_H-M   'P 1'
#
loop_
_entity.id
_entity.type
_entity.pdbx_description
1 polymer ?
#
loop_
_entity_poly.entity_id
_entity_poly.type
_entity_poly.pdbx_seq_one_letter_code
_entity_poly.pdbx_strand_id
1 'polypeptide(L)'
;MASSRLAQQLPSLFGPSRRAAWRLSLVRRALAVVAILLALHLTLGAVRPPAAAPVPAAERAGPELSLPLAVPADHLLPGDAVAVYVPGRGTPIATGARIAGTSQTPSGAAMARVILRRSDVEPILRQMGAGGASQGGFVLVAGG
;
A
#
# COMPACT_ATOMS: atom_id res chain seq x y z
N MET A 1 -55.61 9.68 -2.40
CA MET A 1 -54.33 10.07 -3.04
C MET A 1 -54.21 11.58 -2.96
N ALA A 2 -53.35 12.08 -2.07
CA ALA A 2 -53.22 13.51 -1.82
C ALA A 2 -52.48 14.19 -2.98
N SER A 3 -53.23 14.78 -3.90
CA SER A 3 -52.70 15.74 -4.87
C SER A 3 -52.15 16.94 -4.10
N SER A 4 -50.82 17.07 -4.09
CA SER A 4 -50.10 18.19 -3.47
C SER A 4 -50.71 19.53 -3.89
N ARG A 5 -51.06 20.38 -2.92
CA ARG A 5 -51.66 21.72 -3.13
C ARG A 5 -50.84 22.61 -4.08
N LEU A 6 -49.55 22.32 -4.27
CA LEU A 6 -48.69 23.00 -5.24
C LEU A 6 -49.11 22.77 -6.70
N ALA A 7 -49.68 21.60 -7.01
CA ALA A 7 -50.14 21.28 -8.36
C ALA A 7 -51.43 22.03 -8.74
N GLN A 8 -52.22 22.45 -7.75
CA GLN A 8 -53.45 23.24 -7.96
C GLN A 8 -53.16 24.74 -8.12
N GLN A 9 -52.10 25.26 -7.50
CA GLN A 9 -51.79 26.70 -7.52
C GLN A 9 -51.00 27.16 -8.75
N LEU A 10 -50.39 26.25 -9.52
CA LEU A 10 -49.56 26.60 -10.69
C LEU A 10 -49.83 25.68 -11.90
N PRO A 11 -51.05 25.64 -12.46
CA PRO A 11 -51.40 24.78 -13.59
C PRO A 11 -50.57 25.07 -14.86
N SER A 12 -50.04 26.27 -15.00
CA SER A 12 -49.19 26.69 -16.13
C SER A 12 -47.75 26.16 -16.08
N LEU A 13 -47.27 25.71 -14.91
CA LEU A 13 -45.91 25.17 -14.76
C LEU A 13 -45.83 23.65 -14.97
N PHE A 14 -46.95 22.94 -14.86
CA PHE A 14 -46.99 21.47 -14.88
C PHE A 14 -47.70 20.85 -16.09
N GLY A 15 -47.83 21.60 -17.20
CA GLY A 15 -48.31 21.07 -18.48
C GLY A 15 -47.42 19.94 -19.05
N PRO A 16 -47.97 18.96 -19.78
CA PRO A 16 -47.28 17.74 -20.19
C PRO A 16 -46.03 18.00 -21.06
N SER A 17 -46.02 19.07 -21.85
CA SER A 17 -44.90 19.46 -22.72
C SER A 17 -43.71 20.06 -21.95
N ARG A 18 -43.93 20.82 -20.88
CA ARG A 18 -42.83 21.37 -20.05
C ARG A 18 -42.14 20.31 -19.20
N ARG A 19 -42.83 19.23 -18.84
CA ARG A 19 -42.23 18.07 -18.15
C ARG A 19 -41.17 17.38 -19.02
N ALA A 20 -41.43 17.25 -20.32
CA ALA A 20 -40.45 16.68 -21.26
C ALA A 20 -39.21 17.56 -21.41
N ALA A 21 -39.40 18.88 -21.54
CA ALA A 21 -38.29 19.84 -21.62
C ALA A 21 -37.43 19.87 -20.35
N TRP A 22 -38.07 19.80 -19.17
CA TRP A 22 -37.34 19.76 -17.89
C TRP A 22 -36.54 18.46 -17.73
N ARG A 23 -37.11 17.31 -18.12
CA ARG A 23 -36.41 16.02 -18.14
C ARG A 23 -35.19 16.04 -19.07
N LEU A 24 -35.33 16.58 -20.28
CA LEU A 24 -34.22 16.73 -21.23
C LEU A 24 -33.10 17.64 -20.69
N SER A 25 -33.46 18.74 -20.05
CA SER A 25 -32.50 19.63 -19.39
C SER A 25 -31.76 18.92 -18.25
N LEU A 26 -32.47 18.12 -17.45
CA LEU A 26 -31.89 17.35 -16.35
C LEU A 26 -30.95 16.24 -16.86
N VAL A 27 -31.35 15.51 -17.89
CA VAL A 27 -30.51 14.49 -18.55
C VAL A 27 -29.25 15.12 -19.12
N ARG A 28 -29.36 16.27 -19.80
CA ARG A 28 -28.21 16.98 -20.35
C ARG A 28 -27.26 17.47 -19.27
N ARG A 29 -27.78 17.97 -18.14
CA ARG A 29 -26.96 18.37 -16.99
C ARG A 29 -26.28 17.17 -16.33
N ALA A 30 -27.00 16.07 -16.13
CA ALA A 30 -26.43 14.84 -15.59
C ALA A 30 -25.31 14.30 -16.48
N LEU A 31 -25.52 14.30 -17.80
CA LEU A 31 -24.53 13.85 -18.77
C LEU A 31 -23.27 14.74 -18.77
N ALA A 32 -23.44 16.06 -18.63
CA ALA A 32 -22.32 16.98 -18.47
C ALA A 32 -21.53 16.72 -17.17
N VAL A 33 -22.22 16.47 -16.05
CA VAL A 33 -21.57 16.13 -14.77
C VAL A 33 -20.81 14.81 -14.88
N VAL A 34 -21.40 13.77 -15.48
CA VAL A 34 -20.73 12.48 -15.69
C VAL A 34 -19.49 12.64 -16.58
N ALA A 35 -19.58 13.43 -17.65
CA ALA A 35 -18.43 13.71 -18.51
C ALA A 35 -17.30 14.44 -17.77
N ILE A 36 -17.64 15.41 -16.91
CA ILE A 36 -16.65 16.11 -16.07
C ILE A 36 -16.01 15.15 -15.07
N LEU A 37 -16.79 14.30 -14.41
CA LEU A 37 -16.26 13.31 -13.47
C LEU A 37 -15.36 12.27 -14.16
N LEU A 38 -15.73 11.83 -15.36
CA LEU A 38 -14.92 10.93 -16.17
C LEU A 38 -13.59 11.59 -16.58
N ALA A 39 -13.66 12.82 -17.08
CA ALA A 39 -12.47 13.59 -17.44
C ALA A 39 -11.56 13.79 -16.21
N LEU A 40 -12.14 14.13 -15.05
CA LEU A 40 -11.40 14.27 -13.81
C LEU A 40 -10.75 12.94 -13.39
N HIS A 41 -11.49 11.83 -13.45
CA HIS A 41 -10.97 10.50 -13.15
C HIS A 41 -9.80 10.12 -14.06
N LEU A 42 -9.90 10.41 -15.36
CA LEU A 42 -8.82 10.17 -16.31
C LEU A 42 -7.62 11.09 -16.06
N THR A 43 -7.83 12.37 -15.74
CA THR A 43 -6.73 13.29 -15.40
C THR A 43 -6.03 12.89 -14.10
N LEU A 44 -6.78 12.46 -13.09
CA LEU A 44 -6.22 11.98 -11.83
C LEU A 44 -5.52 10.62 -12.02
N GLY A 45 -6.07 9.75 -12.87
CA GLY A 45 -5.43 8.50 -13.26
C GLY A 45 -4.14 8.70 -14.06
N ALA A 46 -4.06 9.76 -14.87
CA ALA A 46 -2.85 10.13 -15.60
C ALA A 46 -1.77 10.76 -14.70
N VAL A 47 -2.17 11.44 -13.62
CA VAL A 47 -1.24 11.99 -12.61
C VAL A 47 -0.85 10.93 -11.56
N ARG A 48 -1.58 9.83 -11.46
CA ARG A 48 -1.20 8.70 -10.61
C ARG A 48 0.13 8.15 -11.15
N PRO A 49 1.22 8.16 -10.36
CA PRO A 49 2.44 7.48 -10.76
C PRO A 49 2.07 6.04 -11.14
N PRO A 50 2.65 5.47 -12.22
CA PRO A 50 2.36 4.10 -12.60
C PRO A 50 2.52 3.24 -11.35
N ALA A 51 1.48 2.49 -10.99
CA ALA A 51 1.59 1.49 -9.95
C ALA A 51 2.79 0.64 -10.34
N ALA A 52 3.85 0.67 -9.51
CA ALA A 52 5.06 -0.09 -9.76
C ALA A 52 4.61 -1.50 -10.14
N ALA A 53 5.07 -1.98 -11.30
CA ALA A 53 4.73 -3.31 -11.78
C ALA A 53 4.87 -4.28 -10.60
N PRO A 54 3.89 -5.16 -10.35
CA PRO A 54 4.00 -6.10 -9.25
C PRO A 54 5.31 -6.83 -9.45
N VAL A 55 6.28 -6.54 -8.57
CA VAL A 55 7.59 -7.18 -8.60
C VAL A 55 7.26 -8.66 -8.58
N PRO A 56 7.71 -9.46 -9.56
CA PRO A 56 7.41 -10.87 -9.55
C PRO A 56 7.78 -11.38 -8.17
N ALA A 57 6.79 -11.95 -7.48
CA ALA A 57 7.01 -12.73 -6.29
C ALA A 57 7.78 -13.98 -6.74
N ALA A 58 9.05 -13.78 -7.09
CA ALA A 58 10.04 -14.82 -7.05
C ALA A 58 10.14 -15.14 -5.58
N GLU A 59 9.24 -16.03 -5.15
CA GLU A 59 9.23 -16.71 -3.88
C GLU A 59 10.65 -17.26 -3.71
N ARG A 60 11.46 -16.48 -3.00
CA ARG A 60 12.87 -16.81 -2.80
C ARG A 60 12.84 -17.98 -1.85
N ALA A 61 12.89 -19.19 -2.39
CA ALA A 61 13.04 -20.40 -1.60
C ALA A 61 14.39 -20.32 -0.87
N GLY A 62 14.35 -20.14 0.44
CA GLY A 62 15.53 -19.90 1.25
C GLY A 62 15.24 -20.13 2.74
N PRO A 63 16.29 -20.29 3.55
CA PRO A 63 16.15 -20.39 4.99
C PRO A 63 15.51 -19.10 5.56
N GLU A 64 14.49 -19.31 6.38
CA GLU A 64 13.80 -18.26 7.10
C GLU A 64 14.50 -18.03 8.44
N LEU A 65 14.85 -16.77 8.74
CA LEU A 65 15.56 -16.40 9.95
C LEU A 65 14.88 -15.21 10.64
N SER A 66 14.73 -15.31 11.95
CA SER A 66 14.24 -14.21 12.79
C SER A 66 15.40 -13.32 13.21
N LEU A 67 15.34 -12.04 12.85
CA LEU A 67 16.35 -11.03 13.14
C LEU A 67 15.81 -10.04 14.18
N PRO A 68 16.52 -9.80 15.30
CA PRO A 68 16.22 -8.67 16.16
C PRO A 68 16.51 -7.38 15.40
N LEU A 69 15.60 -6.41 15.46
CA LEU A 69 15.73 -5.14 14.78
C LEU A 69 16.25 -4.05 15.73
N ALA A 70 17.18 -3.25 15.25
CA ALA A 70 17.62 -2.02 15.94
C ALA A 70 16.58 -0.90 15.82
N VAL A 71 15.81 -0.89 14.74
CA VAL A 71 14.79 0.12 14.43
C VAL A 71 13.52 -0.59 13.95
N PRO A 72 12.32 -0.17 14.40
CA PRO A 72 11.06 -0.74 13.93
C PRO A 72 10.95 -0.67 12.40
N ALA A 73 10.51 -1.78 11.81
CA ALA A 73 10.36 -1.94 10.37
C ALA A 73 8.87 -1.85 9.94
N ASP A 74 8.10 -0.97 10.57
CA ASP A 74 6.65 -0.88 10.39
C ASP A 74 6.22 -0.47 8.98
N HIS A 75 7.16 0.08 8.21
CA HIS A 75 6.98 0.51 6.82
C HIS A 75 7.22 -0.61 5.80
N LEU A 76 7.69 -1.79 6.23
CA LEU A 76 8.03 -2.89 5.34
C LEU A 76 6.92 -3.95 5.30
N LEU A 77 6.61 -4.41 4.09
CA LEU A 77 5.56 -5.40 3.86
C LEU A 77 6.15 -6.80 3.60
N PRO A 78 5.41 -7.87 3.93
CA PRO A 78 5.76 -9.21 3.49
C PRO A 78 5.95 -9.28 1.97
N GLY A 79 7.06 -9.84 1.52
CA GLY A 79 7.46 -9.93 0.12
C GLY A 79 8.48 -8.87 -0.32
N ASP A 80 8.64 -7.78 0.43
CA ASP A 80 9.57 -6.70 0.09
C ASP A 80 11.02 -7.20 0.07
N ALA A 81 11.75 -6.78 -0.96
CA ALA A 81 13.18 -7.02 -1.06
C ALA A 81 13.91 -6.01 -0.16
N VAL A 82 14.79 -6.50 0.70
CA VAL A 82 15.53 -5.68 1.67
C VAL A 82 17.00 -6.07 1.71
N ALA A 83 17.82 -5.11 2.09
CA ALA A 83 19.21 -5.34 2.46
C ALA A 83 19.33 -5.31 4.00
N VAL A 84 20.12 -6.25 4.54
CA VAL A 84 20.33 -6.42 5.98
C VAL A 84 21.66 -5.78 6.36
N TYR A 85 21.63 -4.83 7.28
CA TYR A 85 22.79 -4.09 7.78
C TYR A 85 23.02 -4.32 9.27
N VAL A 86 24.28 -4.13 9.66
CA VAL A 86 24.66 -3.90 11.07
C VAL A 86 24.72 -2.41 11.31
N PRO A 87 24.21 -1.90 12.44
CA PRO A 87 24.43 -0.52 12.86
C PRO A 87 25.91 -0.13 12.77
N GLY A 88 26.19 1.01 12.13
CA GLY A 88 27.56 1.54 11.97
C GLY A 88 28.37 0.94 10.82
N ARG A 89 27.82 -0.01 10.05
CA ARG A 89 28.48 -0.58 8.87
C ARG A 89 27.89 -0.02 7.57
N GLY A 90 28.75 0.46 6.67
CA GLY A 90 28.34 0.99 5.36
C GLY A 90 28.03 -0.06 4.29
N THR A 91 28.41 -1.32 4.51
CA THR A 91 28.18 -2.44 3.57
C THR A 91 27.12 -3.40 4.11
N PRO A 92 26.15 -3.85 3.29
CA PRO A 92 25.16 -4.83 3.72
C PRO A 92 25.82 -6.19 3.98
N ILE A 93 25.29 -6.94 4.95
CA ILE A 93 25.66 -8.35 5.16
C ILE A 93 24.94 -9.23 4.14
N ALA A 94 23.66 -8.94 3.89
CA ALA A 94 22.83 -9.68 2.94
C ALA A 94 22.10 -8.71 2.02
N THR A 95 22.05 -9.03 0.73
CA THR A 95 21.38 -8.20 -0.28
C THR A 95 20.24 -8.97 -0.94
N GLY A 96 19.05 -8.37 -0.98
CA GLY A 96 17.85 -8.99 -1.53
C GLY A 96 17.26 -10.06 -0.62
N ALA A 97 17.41 -9.94 0.69
CA ALA A 97 16.59 -10.70 1.62
C ALA A 97 15.10 -10.35 1.38
N ARG A 98 14.17 -11.25 1.66
CA ARG A 98 12.73 -10.95 1.55
C ARG A 98 12.06 -10.96 2.91
N ILE A 99 11.20 -10.01 3.20
CA ILE A 99 10.48 -10.01 4.46
C ILE A 99 9.36 -11.06 4.42
N ALA A 100 9.33 -11.95 5.39
CA ALA A 100 8.21 -12.86 5.62
C ALA A 100 7.18 -12.21 6.57
N GLY A 101 7.64 -11.39 7.51
CA GLY A 101 6.79 -10.61 8.39
C GLY A 101 7.58 -9.90 9.48
N THR A 102 6.91 -9.05 10.23
CA THR A 102 7.46 -8.38 11.42
C THR A 102 6.63 -8.77 12.64
N SER A 103 7.28 -8.86 13.80
CA SER A 103 6.67 -9.21 15.08
C SER A 103 7.38 -8.47 16.21
N GLN A 104 6.76 -8.37 17.37
CA GLN A 104 7.40 -7.84 18.57
C GLN A 104 7.48 -8.91 19.65
N THR A 105 8.59 -8.95 20.38
CA THR A 105 8.72 -9.81 21.56
C THR A 105 7.84 -9.26 22.70
N PRO A 106 7.53 -10.06 23.73
CA PRO A 106 6.79 -9.57 24.91
C PRO A 106 7.49 -8.41 25.65
N SER A 107 8.81 -8.31 25.50
CA SER A 107 9.62 -7.21 26.03
C SER A 107 9.61 -5.93 25.15
N GLY A 108 8.87 -5.94 24.04
CA GLY A 108 8.75 -4.81 23.12
C GLY A 108 9.87 -4.69 22.08
N ALA A 109 10.77 -5.68 21.99
CA ALA A 109 11.82 -5.67 20.97
C ALA A 109 11.24 -6.05 19.61
N ALA A 110 11.50 -5.23 18.58
CA ALA A 110 11.07 -5.51 17.23
C ALA A 110 11.89 -6.66 16.62
N MET A 111 11.21 -7.58 15.94
CA MET A 111 11.81 -8.69 15.21
C MET A 111 11.26 -8.76 13.80
N ALA A 112 12.13 -8.96 12.82
CA ALA A 112 11.73 -9.26 11.45
C ALA A 112 12.05 -10.71 11.14
N ARG A 113 11.09 -11.38 10.52
CA ARG A 113 11.30 -12.68 9.90
C ARG A 113 11.66 -12.45 8.44
N VAL A 114 12.83 -12.93 8.04
CA VAL A 114 13.41 -12.61 6.73
C VAL A 114 13.88 -13.89 6.06
N ILE A 115 13.54 -14.05 4.79
CA ILE A 115 13.97 -15.15 3.94
C ILE A 115 15.28 -14.74 3.27
N LEU A 116 16.33 -15.47 3.59
CA LEU A 116 17.70 -15.16 3.18
C LEU A 116 18.17 -16.14 2.10
N ARG A 117 19.26 -15.78 1.41
CA ARG A 117 20.01 -16.77 0.63
C ARG A 117 20.83 -17.63 1.58
N ARG A 118 21.05 -18.89 1.22
CA ARG A 118 21.84 -19.82 2.04
C ARG A 118 23.26 -19.32 2.33
N SER A 119 23.87 -18.59 1.39
CA SER A 119 25.18 -17.95 1.54
C SER A 119 25.22 -16.87 2.63
N ASP A 120 24.08 -16.24 2.91
CA ASP A 120 24.02 -15.03 3.74
C ASP A 120 23.63 -15.36 5.19
N VAL A 121 23.21 -16.60 5.45
CA VAL A 121 22.83 -17.08 6.79
C VAL A 121 24.04 -17.12 7.73
N GLU A 122 25.13 -17.73 7.31
CA GLU A 122 26.30 -17.92 8.17
C GLU A 122 26.93 -16.58 8.64
N PRO A 123 27.12 -15.57 7.77
CA PRO A 123 27.56 -14.24 8.21
C PRO A 123 26.61 -13.59 9.22
N ILE A 124 25.30 -13.74 9.03
CA ILE A 124 24.29 -13.17 9.93
C ILE A 124 24.32 -13.88 11.29
N LEU A 125 24.38 -15.22 11.31
CA LEU A 125 24.48 -16.00 12.54
C LEU A 125 25.77 -15.69 13.31
N ARG A 126 26.90 -15.49 12.61
CA ARG A 126 28.15 -15.05 13.23
C ARG A 126 28.01 -13.68 13.91
N GLN A 127 27.27 -12.76 13.29
CA GLN A 127 26.98 -11.45 13.88
C GLN A 127 25.99 -11.54 15.06
N MET A 128 25.07 -12.51 15.02
CA MET A 128 24.13 -12.76 16.10
C MET A 128 24.83 -13.33 17.34
N GLY A 129 25.88 -14.15 17.15
CA GLY A 129 26.63 -14.77 18.24
C GLY A 129 25.77 -15.67 19.15
N ALA A 130 26.38 -16.27 20.17
CA ALA A 130 25.66 -17.11 21.14
C ALA A 130 24.78 -16.32 22.12
N GLY A 131 24.91 -14.98 22.15
CA GLY A 131 24.21 -14.09 23.10
C GLY A 131 23.12 -13.21 22.50
N GLY A 132 22.77 -13.37 21.21
CA GLY A 132 21.95 -12.42 20.48
C GLY A 132 22.77 -11.21 20.00
N ALA A 133 22.27 -10.54 18.95
CA ALA A 133 22.98 -9.49 18.22
C ALA A 133 23.74 -8.55 19.17
N SER A 134 25.06 -8.74 19.25
CA SER A 134 25.96 -8.12 20.23
C SER A 134 26.09 -6.59 20.09
N GLN A 135 25.31 -6.01 19.17
CA GLN A 135 25.37 -4.63 18.71
C GLN A 135 23.99 -3.99 18.49
N GLY A 136 22.96 -4.43 19.22
CA GLY A 136 21.67 -3.72 19.27
C GLY A 136 20.70 -4.02 18.13
N GLY A 137 20.84 -5.16 17.45
CA GLY A 137 19.93 -5.60 16.38
C GLY A 137 20.40 -5.22 14.97
N PHE A 138 19.66 -5.68 13.97
CA PHE A 138 19.90 -5.44 12.55
C PHE A 138 19.04 -4.28 12.04
N VAL A 139 19.50 -3.62 10.98
CA VAL A 139 18.73 -2.59 10.27
C VAL A 139 18.33 -3.17 8.91
N LEU A 140 17.04 -3.09 8.60
CA LEU A 140 16.51 -3.47 7.29
C LEU A 140 16.26 -2.22 6.47
N VAL A 141 16.74 -2.22 5.25
CA VAL A 141 16.53 -1.13 4.29
C VAL A 141 15.87 -1.70 3.04
N ALA A 142 14.78 -1.09 2.60
CA ALA A 142 14.12 -1.47 1.34
C ALA A 142 15.13 -1.39 0.17
N GLY A 143 15.21 -2.49 -0.59
CA GLY A 143 15.98 -2.53 -1.83
C GLY A 143 15.21 -1.80 -2.92
N GLY A 144 15.83 -0.77 -3.50
CA GLY A 144 15.35 -0.10 -4.71
C GLY A 144 15.50 -0.95 -5.96
#